data_AF-A0A2T7KR44-F1
#
_entry.id   AF-A0A2T7KR44-F1
#
_cell.length_a   1.000
_cell.length_b   1.000
_cell.length_c   1.000
_cell.angle_alpha   90.00
_cell.angle_beta   90.00
_cell.angle_gamma   90.00
#
_symmetry.space_group_name_H-M   'P 1'
#
loop_
_entity.id
_entity.type
_entity.pdbx_description
1 polymer ?
#
loop_
_entity_poly.entity_id
_entity_poly.type
_entity_poly.pdbx_seq_one_letter_code
_entity_poly.pdbx_strand_id
1 'polypeptide(L)'
;MRNRERILRVAMAELTVRPDVPLSTIAKKAGVGQGTFYRNFPHREALVLEIYRYEMQQVADAADELLATREPEAALREWMDRLAGFAMTKAGLADAIRLVTSAPGGPAKPGPAPVLEAAGTLLRANEEAGTIRPGVTPDDFFLAIAGLWQLDPQEEWEPRAARLLDFVMDGLRAGAPGR
;
A
#
# COMPACT_ATOMS: atom_id res chain seq x y z
N MET A 1 -8.17 18.59 6.13
CA MET A 1 -7.69 17.33 5.51
C MET A 1 -6.92 17.59 4.21
N ARG A 2 -7.48 18.35 3.27
CA ARG A 2 -6.88 18.67 1.95
C ARG A 2 -5.42 19.19 1.96
N ASN A 3 -5.03 20.01 2.95
CA ASN A 3 -3.64 20.45 3.08
C ASN A 3 -2.69 19.33 3.51
N ARG A 4 -3.15 18.40 4.35
CA ARG A 4 -2.33 17.28 4.85
C ARG A 4 -2.10 16.26 3.74
N GLU A 5 -3.15 15.83 3.06
CA GLU A 5 -3.05 14.91 1.90
C GLU A 5 -2.15 15.48 0.79
N ARG A 6 -2.26 16.79 0.51
CA ARG A 6 -1.37 17.45 -0.46
C ARG A 6 0.09 17.37 -0.04
N ILE A 7 0.38 17.57 1.25
CA ILE A 7 1.75 17.42 1.77
C ILE A 7 2.22 15.98 1.60
N LEU A 8 1.40 14.98 1.95
CA LEU A 8 1.79 13.57 1.88
C LEU A 8 2.03 13.11 0.44
N ARG A 9 1.17 13.50 -0.50
CA ARG A 9 1.38 13.23 -1.93
C ARG A 9 2.67 13.84 -2.48
N VAL A 10 2.92 15.12 -2.17
CA VAL A 10 4.16 15.79 -2.59
C VAL A 10 5.37 15.14 -1.93
N ALA A 11 5.29 14.84 -0.63
CA ALA A 11 6.38 14.21 0.10
C ALA A 11 6.73 12.83 -0.48
N MET A 12 5.71 12.02 -0.79
CA MET A 12 5.91 10.71 -1.42
C MET A 12 6.63 10.87 -2.76
N ALA A 13 6.11 11.70 -3.66
CA ALA A 13 6.73 11.92 -4.98
C ALA A 13 8.19 12.39 -4.89
N GLU A 14 8.50 13.27 -3.93
CA GLU A 14 9.87 13.76 -3.74
C GLU A 14 10.79 12.71 -3.12
N LEU A 15 10.31 11.92 -2.16
CA LEU A 15 11.11 10.90 -1.46
C LEU A 15 11.40 9.69 -2.35
N THR A 16 10.48 9.33 -3.26
CA THR A 16 10.70 8.27 -4.25
C THR A 16 11.83 8.62 -5.23
N VAL A 17 11.92 9.90 -5.64
CA VAL A 17 12.98 10.37 -6.55
C VAL A 17 14.29 10.62 -5.80
N ARG A 18 14.21 11.20 -4.60
CA ARG A 18 15.37 11.62 -3.82
C ARG A 18 15.11 11.42 -2.31
N PRO A 19 15.54 10.28 -1.73
CA PRO A 19 15.28 9.94 -0.32
C PRO A 19 15.81 10.97 0.69
N ASP A 20 16.89 11.68 0.36
CA ASP A 20 17.54 12.69 1.20
C ASP A 20 16.98 14.11 1.04
N VAL A 21 15.95 14.32 0.20
CA VAL A 21 15.35 15.64 -0.07
C VAL A 21 15.01 16.40 1.24
N PRO A 22 15.44 17.66 1.42
CA PRO A 22 15.16 18.40 2.66
C PRO A 22 13.66 18.61 2.89
N LEU A 23 13.21 18.47 4.14
CA LEU A 23 11.80 18.70 4.54
C LEU A 23 11.31 20.11 4.17
N SER A 24 12.18 21.11 4.25
CA SER A 24 11.87 22.47 3.85
C SER A 24 11.55 22.59 2.35
N THR A 25 12.16 21.76 1.51
CA THR A 25 11.87 21.66 0.07
C THR A 25 10.50 21.05 -0.16
N ILE A 26 10.18 19.97 0.56
CA ILE A 26 8.84 19.35 0.53
C ILE A 26 7.78 20.36 0.95
N ALA A 27 7.97 21.08 2.06
CA ALA A 27 7.04 22.09 2.55
C ALA A 27 6.77 23.20 1.50
N LYS A 28 7.84 23.68 0.84
CA LYS A 28 7.75 24.66 -0.24
C LYS A 28 6.95 24.13 -1.43
N LYS A 29 7.26 22.92 -1.91
CA LYS A 29 6.54 22.28 -3.03
C LYS A 29 5.08 21.97 -2.69
N ALA A 30 4.82 21.60 -1.44
CA ALA A 30 3.48 21.39 -0.92
C ALA A 30 2.72 22.70 -0.64
N GLY A 31 3.32 23.87 -0.90
CA GLY A 31 2.69 25.18 -0.76
C GLY A 31 2.22 25.47 0.66
N VAL A 32 2.98 25.02 1.68
CA VAL A 32 2.67 25.26 3.09
C VAL A 32 3.82 25.98 3.80
N GLY A 33 3.48 26.84 4.75
CA GLY A 33 4.47 27.54 5.56
C GLY A 33 5.29 26.57 6.44
N GLN A 34 6.60 26.83 6.57
CA GLN A 34 7.53 25.97 7.31
C GLN A 34 7.06 25.69 8.74
N GLY A 35 6.59 26.71 9.47
CA GLY A 35 6.08 26.52 10.84
C GLY A 35 4.88 25.57 10.92
N THR A 36 3.97 25.60 9.96
CA THR A 36 2.85 24.65 9.90
C THR A 36 3.34 23.25 9.52
N PHE A 37 4.30 23.14 8.61
CA PHE A 37 4.89 21.86 8.24
C PHE A 37 5.59 21.18 9.43
N TYR A 38 6.55 21.85 10.07
CA TYR A 38 7.31 21.27 11.18
C TYR A 38 6.47 20.99 12.43
N ARG A 39 5.36 21.71 12.65
CA ARG A 39 4.38 21.35 13.69
C ARG A 39 3.69 20.01 13.43
N ASN A 40 3.49 19.63 12.17
CA ASN A 40 2.87 18.35 11.79
C ASN A 40 3.91 17.24 11.56
N PHE A 41 5.10 17.62 11.10
CA PHE A 41 6.17 16.73 10.67
C PHE A 41 7.51 17.23 11.23
N PRO A 42 7.75 17.04 12.54
CA PRO A 42 8.92 17.63 13.21
C PRO A 42 10.25 17.05 12.71
N HIS A 43 10.25 15.81 12.23
CA HIS A 43 11.42 15.13 11.67
C HIS A 43 11.01 14.22 10.50
N ARG A 44 12.00 13.76 9.71
CA ARG A 44 11.77 13.05 8.44
C ARG A 44 11.00 11.76 8.67
N GLU A 45 11.34 11.06 9.72
CA GLU A 45 10.78 9.76 10.01
C GLU A 45 9.30 9.88 10.43
N ALA A 46 8.90 10.97 11.12
CA ALA A 46 7.49 11.28 11.38
C ALA A 46 6.69 11.51 10.08
N LEU A 47 7.28 12.19 9.10
CA LEU A 47 6.67 12.34 7.77
C LEU A 47 6.52 10.99 7.06
N VAL A 48 7.57 10.17 7.09
CA VAL A 48 7.57 8.83 6.49
C VAL A 48 6.47 7.94 7.08
N LEU A 49 6.27 7.97 8.40
CA LEU A 49 5.21 7.21 9.05
C LEU A 49 3.81 7.67 8.62
N GLU A 50 3.63 8.97 8.43
CA GLU A 50 2.37 9.54 7.94
C GLU A 50 2.12 9.22 6.47
N ILE A 51 3.15 9.20 5.63
CA ILE A 51 3.06 8.69 4.25
C ILE A 51 2.64 7.23 4.27
N TYR A 52 3.27 6.40 5.11
CA TYR A 52 2.90 4.99 5.24
C TYR A 52 1.43 4.79 5.62
N ARG A 53 0.92 5.57 6.59
CA ARG A 53 -0.50 5.54 6.99
C ARG A 53 -1.41 5.94 5.85
N TYR A 54 -1.05 7.00 5.13
CA TYR A 54 -1.83 7.51 4.01
C TYR A 54 -1.89 6.50 2.87
N GLU A 55 -0.76 5.97 2.43
CA GLU A 55 -0.72 4.97 1.36
C GLU A 55 -1.46 3.68 1.72
N MET A 56 -1.34 3.22 2.97
CA MET A 56 -2.12 2.09 3.45
C MET A 56 -3.63 2.34 3.32
N GLN A 57 -4.09 3.53 3.71
CA GLN A 57 -5.50 3.90 3.62
C GLN A 57 -5.94 4.02 2.15
N GLN A 58 -5.11 4.60 1.28
CA GLN A 58 -5.40 4.68 -0.15
C GLN A 58 -5.54 3.28 -0.80
N VAL A 59 -4.73 2.30 -0.40
CA VAL A 59 -4.90 0.91 -0.85
C VAL A 59 -6.18 0.31 -0.28
N ALA A 60 -6.51 0.55 0.99
CA ALA A 60 -7.75 0.04 1.58
C ALA A 60 -8.99 0.61 0.88
N ASP A 61 -9.07 1.93 0.72
CA ASP A 61 -10.19 2.65 0.10
C ASP A 61 -10.39 2.24 -1.37
N ALA A 62 -9.30 1.89 -2.06
CA ALA A 62 -9.36 1.46 -3.46
C ALA A 62 -10.24 0.22 -3.69
N ALA A 63 -10.45 -0.65 -2.69
CA ALA A 63 -11.28 -1.83 -2.85
C ALA A 63 -12.73 -1.47 -3.22
N ASP A 64 -13.35 -0.57 -2.46
CA ASP A 64 -14.72 -0.14 -2.69
C ASP A 64 -14.84 0.69 -3.98
N GLU A 65 -13.87 1.56 -4.26
CA GLU A 65 -13.82 2.37 -5.49
C GLU A 65 -13.75 1.49 -6.75
N LEU A 66 -12.93 0.43 -6.70
CA LEU A 66 -12.75 -0.48 -7.82
C LEU A 66 -13.99 -1.35 -8.03
N LEU A 67 -14.59 -1.89 -6.97
CA LEU A 67 -15.83 -2.66 -7.07
C LEU A 67 -17.02 -1.82 -7.55
N ALA A 68 -17.02 -0.52 -7.29
CA ALA A 68 -18.06 0.38 -7.80
C ALA A 68 -17.96 0.65 -9.31
N THR A 69 -16.80 0.40 -9.93
CA THR A 69 -16.50 0.83 -11.30
C THR A 69 -16.03 -0.29 -12.23
N ARG A 70 -15.79 -1.50 -11.70
CA ARG A 70 -15.23 -2.64 -12.44
C ARG A 70 -15.88 -3.95 -12.01
N GLU A 71 -15.80 -4.94 -12.91
CA GLU A 71 -16.11 -6.32 -12.56
C GLU A 71 -15.20 -6.84 -11.43
N PRO A 72 -15.69 -7.71 -10.53
CA PRO A 72 -14.95 -8.14 -9.33
C PRO A 72 -13.55 -8.68 -9.60
N GLU A 73 -13.37 -9.48 -10.67
CA GLU A 73 -12.06 -10.05 -11.03
C GLU A 73 -11.05 -8.96 -11.41
N ALA A 74 -11.50 -7.99 -12.22
CA ALA A 74 -10.67 -6.86 -12.63
C ALA A 74 -10.38 -5.90 -11.46
N ALA A 75 -11.36 -5.69 -10.58
CA ALA A 75 -11.19 -4.90 -9.36
C ALA A 75 -10.13 -5.51 -8.44
N LEU A 76 -10.22 -6.82 -8.18
CA LEU A 76 -9.25 -7.53 -7.36
C LEU A 76 -7.85 -7.48 -7.99
N ARG A 77 -7.73 -7.74 -9.31
CA ARG A 77 -6.43 -7.68 -9.99
C ARG A 77 -5.78 -6.30 -9.91
N GLU A 78 -6.52 -5.23 -10.18
CA GLU A 78 -5.97 -3.88 -10.08
C GLU A 78 -5.62 -3.53 -8.63
N TRP A 79 -6.45 -3.96 -7.66
CA TRP A 79 -6.16 -3.74 -6.25
C TRP A 79 -4.86 -4.43 -5.82
N MET A 80 -4.57 -5.62 -6.36
CA MET A 80 -3.29 -6.30 -6.14
C MET A 80 -2.08 -5.49 -6.65
N ASP A 81 -2.20 -4.80 -7.79
CA ASP A 81 -1.12 -3.91 -8.28
C ASP A 81 -0.88 -2.74 -7.31
N ARG A 82 -1.96 -2.13 -6.80
CA ARG A 82 -1.86 -1.05 -5.80
C ARG A 82 -1.21 -1.55 -4.51
N LEU A 83 -1.58 -2.76 -4.07
CA LEU A 83 -0.97 -3.42 -2.91
C LEU A 83 0.53 -3.69 -3.11
N ALA A 84 0.94 -4.15 -4.30
CA ALA A 84 2.34 -4.37 -4.63
C ALA A 84 3.14 -3.05 -4.60
N GLY A 85 2.62 -1.97 -5.19
CA GLY A 85 3.24 -0.64 -5.13
C GLY A 85 3.39 -0.11 -3.70
N PHE A 86 2.37 -0.31 -2.86
CA PHE A 86 2.46 0.01 -1.43
C PHE A 86 3.52 -0.83 -0.72
N ALA A 87 3.61 -2.14 -0.99
CA ALA A 87 4.60 -3.02 -0.38
C ALA A 87 6.03 -2.60 -0.72
N MET A 88 6.30 -2.20 -1.96
CA MET A 88 7.61 -1.72 -2.40
C MET A 88 7.97 -0.37 -1.79
N THR A 89 7.00 0.55 -1.72
CA THR A 89 7.16 1.84 -1.01
C THR A 89 7.49 1.60 0.46
N LYS A 90 6.77 0.68 1.12
CA LYS A 90 7.03 0.30 2.51
C LYS A 90 8.42 -0.31 2.68
N ALA A 91 8.87 -1.17 1.77
CA ALA A 91 10.20 -1.78 1.82
C ALA A 91 11.30 -0.71 1.77
N GLY A 92 11.20 0.25 0.85
CA GLY A 92 12.14 1.38 0.76
C GLY A 92 12.14 2.31 1.97
N LEU A 93 11.05 2.35 2.75
CA LEU A 93 10.90 3.18 3.94
C LEU A 93 11.12 2.42 5.27
N ALA A 94 11.45 1.12 5.21
CA ALA A 94 11.45 0.25 6.37
C ALA A 94 12.38 0.74 7.50
N ASP A 95 13.55 1.25 7.16
CA ASP A 95 14.55 1.71 8.14
C ASP A 95 14.08 2.96 8.89
N ALA A 96 13.54 3.94 8.16
CA ALA A 96 12.97 5.15 8.74
C ALA A 96 11.76 4.82 9.63
N ILE A 97 10.89 3.90 9.22
CA ILE A 97 9.76 3.44 10.04
C ILE A 97 10.27 2.77 11.33
N ARG A 98 11.26 1.88 11.24
CA ARG A 98 11.85 1.23 12.42
C ARG A 98 12.40 2.27 13.40
N LEU A 99 13.14 3.26 12.90
CA LEU A 99 13.72 4.32 13.75
C LEU A 99 12.67 5.10 14.55
N VAL A 100 11.50 5.44 13.97
CA VAL A 100 10.41 6.10 14.73
C VAL A 100 9.79 5.17 15.75
N THR A 101 9.43 3.97 15.30
CA THR A 101 8.58 3.07 16.10
C THR A 101 9.33 2.44 17.28
N SER A 102 10.67 2.42 17.22
CA SER A 102 11.53 1.94 18.31
C SER A 102 11.91 3.03 19.32
N ALA A 103 11.58 4.31 19.08
CA ALA A 103 11.87 5.38 20.02
C ALA A 103 10.96 5.28 21.28
N PRO A 104 11.49 5.54 22.49
CA PRO A 104 10.67 5.61 23.70
C PRO A 104 9.54 6.64 23.55
N GLY A 105 8.28 6.22 23.73
CA GLY A 105 7.10 7.06 23.50
C GLY A 105 6.77 7.32 22.03
N GLY A 106 7.43 6.62 21.10
CA GLY A 106 7.14 6.68 19.68
C GLY A 106 5.75 6.12 19.33
N PRO A 107 5.15 6.58 18.22
CA PRO A 107 3.88 6.06 17.75
C PRO A 107 3.96 4.57 17.40
N ALA A 108 2.91 3.82 17.73
CA ALA A 108 2.79 2.43 17.30
C ALA A 108 2.78 2.32 15.77
N LYS A 109 3.41 1.26 15.26
CA LYS A 109 3.32 0.89 13.85
C LYS A 109 1.85 0.60 13.51
N PRO A 110 1.28 1.22 12.47
CA PRO A 110 -0.08 0.92 12.05
C PRO A 110 -0.21 -0.57 11.70
N GLY A 111 -1.23 -1.22 12.26
CA GLY A 111 -1.55 -2.61 11.97
C GLY A 111 -2.07 -2.79 10.53
N PRO A 112 -2.05 -4.02 9.99
CA PRO A 112 -2.49 -4.29 8.61
C PRO A 112 -4.02 -4.33 8.43
N ALA A 113 -4.80 -4.12 9.50
CA ALA A 113 -6.25 -4.30 9.51
C ALA A 113 -6.99 -3.66 8.32
N PRO A 114 -6.77 -2.38 7.93
CA PRO A 114 -7.49 -1.80 6.79
C PRO A 114 -7.30 -2.56 5.47
N VAL A 115 -6.08 -3.02 5.21
CA VAL A 115 -5.75 -3.76 3.98
C VAL A 115 -6.30 -5.19 4.03
N LEU A 116 -6.35 -5.79 5.22
CA LEU A 116 -6.94 -7.11 5.44
C LEU A 116 -8.45 -7.10 5.20
N GLU A 117 -9.15 -6.09 5.73
CA GLU A 117 -10.59 -5.90 5.50
C GLU A 117 -10.89 -5.64 4.02
N ALA A 118 -10.09 -4.79 3.36
CA ALA A 118 -10.22 -4.52 1.93
C ALA A 118 -10.06 -5.79 1.07
N ALA A 119 -9.08 -6.65 1.40
CA ALA A 119 -8.95 -7.96 0.76
C ALA A 119 -10.19 -8.82 0.97
N GLY A 120 -10.74 -8.87 2.18
CA GLY A 120 -11.96 -9.60 2.51
C GLY A 120 -13.18 -9.13 1.71
N THR A 121 -13.33 -7.82 1.51
CA THR A 121 -14.40 -7.25 0.67
C THR A 121 -14.27 -7.71 -0.78
N LEU A 122 -13.07 -7.60 -1.37
CA LEU A 122 -12.83 -8.00 -2.76
C LEU A 122 -13.00 -9.50 -2.98
N LEU A 123 -12.48 -10.34 -2.08
CA LEU A 123 -12.60 -11.79 -2.16
C LEU A 123 -14.07 -12.22 -2.08
N ARG A 124 -14.85 -11.64 -1.15
CA ARG A 124 -16.28 -11.92 -1.03
C ARG A 124 -17.05 -11.55 -2.30
N ALA A 125 -16.80 -10.37 -2.86
CA ALA A 125 -17.45 -9.95 -4.10
C ALA A 125 -17.12 -10.88 -5.29
N ASN A 126 -15.89 -11.38 -5.34
CA ASN A 126 -15.47 -12.34 -6.37
C ASN A 126 -16.11 -13.73 -6.16
N GLU A 127 -16.24 -14.19 -4.92
CA GLU A 127 -16.91 -15.46 -4.60
C GLU A 127 -18.41 -15.40 -4.93
N GLU A 128 -19.09 -14.30 -4.58
CA GLU A 128 -20.50 -14.06 -4.92
C GLU A 128 -20.73 -13.98 -6.44
N ALA A 129 -19.79 -13.41 -7.18
CA ALA A 129 -19.83 -13.37 -8.64
C ALA A 129 -19.40 -14.68 -9.32
N GLY A 130 -18.88 -15.65 -8.56
CA GLY A 130 -18.37 -16.92 -9.08
C GLY A 130 -17.10 -16.79 -9.92
N THR A 131 -16.35 -15.69 -9.80
CA THR A 131 -15.09 -15.46 -10.53
C THR A 131 -13.92 -16.17 -9.86
N ILE A 132 -13.98 -16.39 -8.54
CA ILE A 132 -12.99 -17.18 -7.79
C ILE A 132 -13.62 -18.42 -7.15
N ARG A 133 -12.79 -19.39 -6.78
CA ARG A 133 -13.18 -20.55 -5.98
C ARG A 133 -13.67 -20.13 -4.58
N PRO A 134 -14.66 -20.84 -4.01
CA PRO A 134 -15.16 -20.51 -2.68
C PRO A 134 -14.15 -20.83 -1.58
N GLY A 135 -14.29 -20.15 -0.44
CA GLY A 135 -13.51 -20.44 0.77
C GLY A 135 -12.08 -19.90 0.75
N VAL A 136 -11.77 -18.92 -0.11
CA VAL A 136 -10.50 -18.20 -0.07
C VAL A 136 -10.56 -17.18 1.06
N THR A 137 -9.72 -17.35 2.08
CA THR A 137 -9.65 -16.39 3.19
C THR A 137 -8.65 -15.26 2.88
N PRO A 138 -8.80 -14.07 3.49
CA PRO A 138 -7.78 -13.03 3.40
C PRO A 138 -6.40 -13.50 3.85
N ASP A 139 -6.32 -14.34 4.90
CA ASP A 139 -5.06 -14.88 5.40
C ASP A 139 -4.38 -15.78 4.35
N ASP A 140 -5.12 -16.70 3.73
CA ASP A 140 -4.60 -17.54 2.64
C ASP A 140 -4.14 -16.70 1.45
N PHE A 141 -4.91 -15.66 1.12
CA PHE A 141 -4.59 -14.74 0.06
C PHE A 141 -3.26 -14.00 0.33
N PHE A 142 -3.07 -13.45 1.53
CA PHE A 142 -1.81 -12.79 1.89
C PHE A 142 -0.62 -13.76 1.92
N LEU A 143 -0.83 -15.01 2.33
CA LEU A 143 0.20 -16.05 2.25
C LEU A 143 0.56 -16.37 0.79
N ALA A 144 -0.43 -16.43 -0.11
CA ALA A 144 -0.19 -16.70 -1.53
C ALA A 144 0.64 -15.60 -2.21
N ILE A 145 0.43 -14.34 -1.86
CA ILE A 145 1.18 -13.20 -2.41
C ILE A 145 2.45 -12.85 -1.60
N ALA A 146 2.77 -13.58 -0.52
CA ALA A 146 3.87 -13.24 0.38
C ALA A 146 5.25 -13.17 -0.32
N GLY A 147 5.40 -13.87 -1.45
CA GLY A 147 6.61 -13.80 -2.30
C GLY A 147 6.91 -12.40 -2.82
N LEU A 148 5.90 -11.52 -2.94
CA LEU A 148 6.10 -10.11 -3.28
C LEU A 148 7.00 -9.39 -2.26
N TRP A 149 7.02 -9.82 -0.99
CA TRP A 149 7.81 -9.13 0.05
C TRP A 149 9.30 -9.45 -0.06
N GLN A 150 9.68 -10.34 -0.98
CA GLN A 150 11.06 -10.71 -1.28
C GLN A 150 11.61 -9.97 -2.50
N LEU A 151 10.80 -9.13 -3.16
CA LEU A 151 11.26 -8.32 -4.28
C LEU A 151 12.14 -7.17 -3.76
N ASP A 152 13.20 -6.88 -4.51
CA ASP A 152 14.07 -5.73 -4.22
C ASP A 152 13.44 -4.45 -4.80
N PRO A 153 13.10 -3.45 -3.98
CA PRO A 153 12.56 -2.18 -4.46
C PRO A 153 13.56 -1.35 -5.29
N GLN A 154 14.84 -1.74 -5.36
CA GLN A 154 15.87 -1.09 -6.18
C GLN A 154 16.01 -1.69 -7.58
N GLU A 155 15.39 -2.85 -7.85
CA GLU A 155 15.37 -3.48 -9.17
C GLU A 155 14.09 -3.14 -9.94
N GLU A 156 14.02 -3.52 -11.22
CA GLU A 156 12.79 -3.45 -12.03
C GLU A 156 11.81 -4.54 -11.57
N TRP A 157 11.06 -4.23 -10.50
CA TRP A 157 10.22 -5.18 -9.79
C TRP A 157 8.81 -5.29 -10.40
N GLU A 158 8.31 -4.25 -11.05
CA GLU A 158 6.92 -4.17 -11.54
C GLU A 158 6.56 -5.33 -12.49
N PRO A 159 7.37 -5.66 -13.51
CA PRO A 159 7.04 -6.79 -14.41
C PRO A 159 7.05 -8.13 -13.68
N ARG A 160 7.89 -8.28 -12.65
CA ARG A 160 7.99 -9.50 -11.85
C ARG A 160 6.81 -9.63 -10.89
N ALA A 161 6.42 -8.55 -10.23
CA ALA A 161 5.24 -8.50 -9.38
C ALA A 161 3.97 -8.80 -10.18
N ALA A 162 3.81 -8.19 -11.37
CA ALA A 162 2.66 -8.45 -12.24
C ALA A 162 2.51 -9.94 -12.58
N ARG A 163 3.60 -10.60 -13.01
CA ARG A 163 3.57 -12.04 -13.30
C ARG A 163 3.22 -12.91 -12.09
N LEU A 164 3.76 -12.57 -10.91
CA LEU A 164 3.45 -13.31 -9.68
C LEU A 164 1.98 -13.14 -9.28
N LEU A 165 1.44 -11.94 -9.40
CA LEU A 165 0.03 -11.65 -9.15
C LEU A 165 -0.89 -12.33 -10.16
N ASP A 166 -0.48 -12.41 -11.43
CA ASP A 166 -1.22 -13.16 -12.46
C ASP A 166 -1.28 -14.66 -12.11
N PHE A 167 -0.17 -15.26 -11.65
CA PHE A 167 -0.18 -16.66 -11.19
C PHE A 167 -1.10 -16.89 -10.00
N VAL A 168 -1.16 -15.94 -9.06
CA VAL A 168 -2.10 -16.02 -7.93
C VAL A 168 -3.53 -15.92 -8.44
N MET A 169 -3.84 -14.96 -9.32
CA MET A 169 -5.18 -14.83 -9.91
C MET A 169 -5.60 -16.09 -10.67
N ASP A 170 -4.73 -16.67 -11.48
CA ASP A 170 -4.99 -17.91 -12.20
C ASP A 170 -5.34 -19.06 -11.22
N GLY A 171 -4.64 -19.13 -10.09
CA GLY A 171 -4.91 -20.13 -9.03
C GLY A 171 -6.16 -19.87 -8.21
N LEU A 172 -6.68 -18.64 -8.19
CA LEU A 172 -7.92 -18.28 -7.51
C LEU A 172 -9.17 -18.54 -8.37
N ARG A 173 -9.06 -18.55 -9.70
CA ARG A 173 -10.22 -18.66 -10.61
C ARG A 173 -11.09 -19.89 -10.33
N ALA A 174 -12.40 -19.69 -10.42
CA ALA A 174 -13.35 -20.79 -10.33
C ALA A 174 -13.08 -21.84 -11.43
N GLY A 175 -13.07 -23.12 -11.05
CA GLY A 175 -12.77 -24.22 -11.99
C GLY A 175 -11.29 -24.45 -12.28
N ALA A 176 -10.37 -23.70 -11.65
CA ALA A 176 -8.96 -24.11 -11.61
C ALA A 176 -8.88 -25.54 -11.02
N PRO A 177 -8.13 -26.47 -11.65
CA PRO A 177 -8.08 -27.85 -11.20
C PRO A 177 -7.63 -27.90 -9.73
N GLY A 178 -8.55 -28.25 -8.85
CA GLY A 178 -8.24 -28.61 -7.48
C GLY A 178 -7.30 -29.80 -7.51
N ARG A 179 -6.17 -29.70 -6.82
CA ARG A 179 -5.25 -30.83 -6.70
C ARG A 179 -5.88 -31.96 -5.91
#